data_AF-A0A8J3ZG93-F1
#
_entry.id   AF-A0A8J3ZG93-F1
#
_cell.length_a   1.000
_cell.length_b   1.000
_cell.length_c   1.000
_cell.angle_alpha   90.00
_cell.angle_beta   90.00
_cell.angle_gamma   90.00
#
_symmetry.space_group_name_H-M   'P 1'
#
loop_
_entity.id
_entity.type
_entity.pdbx_description
1 polymer ?
#
loop_
_entity_poly.entity_id
_entity_poly.type
_entity_poly.pdbx_seq_one_letter_code
_entity_poly.pdbx_strand_id
1 'polypeptide(L)'
;MASLDVINSIAQMVGAVAVVATLPFIAVQSRVSRRIAECDSYHNLVSSVSQFYATLATVEGAADLYIRGRKEPASLEREERARFFYSCVQWFCFHENLYLQHSRGLLPRQYFAAWREAFRRDLGDPGFVAYWHHERLDYAIDFQRYVDGILANLDGSPSNLPDPREILLPRRTPED
;
A
#
# COMPACT_ATOMS: atom_id res chain seq x y z
N MET A 1 28.84 35.89 50.00
CA MET A 1 29.44 35.00 48.98
C MET A 1 28.99 33.56 49.18
N ALA A 2 29.21 32.93 50.34
CA ALA A 2 28.82 31.54 50.62
C ALA A 2 27.32 31.18 50.42
N SER A 3 26.38 32.12 50.59
CA SER A 3 24.94 31.84 50.43
C SER A 3 24.50 31.67 48.97
N LEU A 4 25.15 32.36 48.03
CA LEU A 4 24.84 32.27 46.60
C LEU A 4 25.33 30.94 46.01
N ASP A 5 26.49 30.45 46.47
CA ASP A 5 27.05 29.19 46.02
C ASP A 5 26.15 28.01 46.42
N VAL A 6 25.61 28.03 47.64
CA VAL A 6 24.65 27.01 48.11
C VAL A 6 23.37 27.00 47.28
N ILE A 7 22.80 28.17 46.98
CA ILE A 7 21.59 28.29 46.14
C ILE A 7 21.87 27.76 44.73
N ASN A 8 23.03 28.09 44.16
CA ASN A 8 23.44 27.62 42.84
C ASN A 8 23.63 26.09 42.81
N SER A 9 24.27 25.51 43.83
CA SER A 9 24.43 24.06 43.94
C SER A 9 23.09 23.33 44.07
N ILE A 10 22.15 23.88 44.86
CA ILE A 10 20.79 23.32 44.97
C ILE A 10 20.05 23.41 43.62
N ALA A 11 20.13 24.55 42.92
CA ALA A 11 19.51 24.72 41.61
C ALA A 11 20.08 23.74 40.57
N GLN A 12 21.40 23.52 40.56
CA GLN A 12 22.05 22.55 39.68
C GLN A 12 21.61 21.11 39.99
N MET A 13 21.51 20.76 41.27
CA MET A 13 21.05 19.42 41.68
C MET A 13 19.60 19.18 41.25
N VAL A 14 18.71 20.16 41.47
CA VAL A 14 17.31 20.08 41.02
C VAL A 14 17.23 19.99 39.50
N GLY A 15 18.01 20.78 38.77
CA GLY A 15 18.09 20.73 37.30
C GLY A 15 18.57 19.37 36.79
N ALA A 16 19.61 18.80 37.40
CA ALA A 16 20.12 17.48 37.05
C ALA A 16 19.06 16.38 37.28
N VAL A 17 18.36 16.41 38.42
CA VAL A 17 17.27 15.47 38.72
C VAL A 17 16.12 15.62 37.70
N ALA A 18 15.75 16.84 37.32
CA ALA A 18 14.70 17.09 36.33
C ALA A 18 15.07 16.53 34.94
N VAL A 19 16.32 16.68 34.49
CA VAL A 19 16.81 16.10 33.23
C VAL A 19 16.74 14.57 33.27
N VAL A 20 17.21 13.95 34.37
CA VAL A 20 17.18 12.48 34.52
C VAL A 20 15.73 11.96 34.55
N ALA A 21 14.82 12.66 35.23
CA ALA A 21 13.40 12.31 35.27
C ALA A 21 12.70 12.45 33.91
N THR A 22 13.23 13.29 33.03
CA THR A 22 12.70 13.48 31.67
C THR A 22 12.98 12.27 30.77
N LEU A 23 14.08 11.52 30.99
CA LEU A 23 14.44 10.38 30.14
C LEU A 23 13.38 9.25 30.16
N PRO A 24 12.89 8.76 31.32
CA PRO A 24 11.78 7.80 31.37
C PRO A 24 10.49 8.34 30.73
N PHE A 25 10.19 9.62 30.95
CA PHE A 25 9.00 10.27 30.39
C PHE A 25 9.05 10.26 28.86
N ILE A 26 10.17 10.66 28.25
CA ILE A 26 10.39 10.61 26.80
C ILE A 26 10.30 9.17 26.27
N ALA A 27 10.85 8.19 27.00
CA ALA A 27 10.78 6.79 26.58
C ALA A 27 9.32 6.28 26.52
N VAL A 28 8.50 6.60 27.52
CA VAL A 28 7.07 6.26 27.53
C VAL A 28 6.33 7.03 26.44
N GLN A 29 6.56 8.34 26.33
CA GLN A 29 5.94 9.19 25.33
C GLN A 29 6.23 8.68 23.91
N SER A 30 7.48 8.30 23.61
CA SER A 30 7.87 7.74 22.32
C SER A 30 7.11 6.46 21.99
N ARG A 31 6.88 5.57 22.97
CA ARG A 31 6.09 4.35 22.77
C ARG A 31 4.62 4.64 22.49
N VAL A 32 4.02 5.56 23.24
CA VAL A 32 2.62 5.97 23.04
C VAL A 32 2.45 6.65 21.68
N SER A 33 3.33 7.58 21.31
CA SER A 33 3.31 8.24 20.01
C SER A 33 3.46 7.27 18.85
N ARG A 34 4.31 6.24 18.97
CA ARG A 34 4.43 5.18 17.96
C ARG A 34 3.12 4.40 17.80
N ARG A 35 2.49 4.00 18.91
CA ARG A 35 1.24 3.25 18.88
C ARG A 35 0.09 4.06 18.24
N ILE A 36 0.02 5.36 18.52
CA ILE A 36 -0.97 6.25 17.90
C ILE A 36 -0.70 6.34 16.39
N ALA A 37 0.55 6.58 15.99
CA ALA A 37 0.93 6.64 14.58
C ALA A 37 0.60 5.33 13.82
N GLU A 38 0.83 4.16 14.42
CA GLU A 38 0.45 2.86 13.84
C GLU A 38 -1.07 2.75 13.64
N CYS A 39 -1.87 3.13 14.65
CA CYS A 39 -3.33 3.11 14.56
C CYS A 39 -3.85 4.05 13.47
N ASP A 40 -3.33 5.27 13.40
CA ASP A 40 -3.73 6.27 12.39
C ASP A 40 -3.35 5.80 10.98
N SER A 41 -2.16 5.21 10.82
CA SER A 41 -1.71 4.65 9.55
C SER A 41 -2.64 3.53 9.07
N TYR A 42 -3.00 2.61 9.98
CA TYR A 42 -3.93 1.54 9.67
C TYR A 42 -5.34 2.06 9.37
N HIS A 43 -5.81 3.06 10.12
CA HIS A 43 -7.11 3.68 9.87
C HIS A 43 -7.17 4.33 8.48
N ASN A 44 -6.12 5.06 8.09
CA ASN A 44 -6.04 5.67 6.76
C ASN A 44 -6.05 4.62 5.64
N LEU A 45 -5.34 3.51 5.82
CA LEU A 45 -5.36 2.39 4.88
C LEU A 45 -6.77 1.78 4.74
N VAL A 46 -7.43 1.52 5.87
CA VAL A 46 -8.81 1.00 5.88
C VAL A 46 -9.76 1.98 5.21
N SER A 47 -9.63 3.28 5.48
CA SER A 47 -10.46 4.31 4.84
C SER A 47 -10.30 4.33 3.32
N SER A 48 -9.05 4.29 2.83
CA SER A 48 -8.74 4.28 1.39
C SER A 48 -9.36 3.09 0.67
N VAL A 49 -9.25 1.88 1.24
CA VAL A 49 -9.81 0.68 0.63
C VAL A 49 -11.33 0.57 0.82
N SER A 50 -11.88 1.11 1.91
CA SER A 50 -13.33 1.18 2.11
C SER A 50 -14.01 2.01 1.03
N GLN A 51 -13.40 3.11 0.59
CA GLN A 51 -13.95 3.90 -0.52
C GLN A 51 -14.00 3.09 -1.82
N PHE A 52 -12.93 2.35 -2.13
CA PHE A 52 -12.89 1.44 -3.29
C PHE A 52 -14.01 0.41 -3.25
N TYR A 53 -14.17 -0.29 -2.12
CA TYR A 53 -15.22 -1.29 -1.96
C TYR A 53 -16.62 -0.68 -1.94
N ALA A 54 -16.79 0.53 -1.39
CA ALA A 54 -18.06 1.24 -1.44
C ALA A 54 -18.46 1.53 -2.90
N THR A 55 -17.53 1.97 -3.75
CA THR A 55 -17.79 2.16 -5.18
C THR A 55 -18.26 0.86 -5.84
N LEU A 56 -17.56 -0.25 -5.59
CA LEU A 56 -17.96 -1.56 -6.13
C LEU A 56 -19.34 -2.02 -5.63
N ALA A 57 -19.69 -1.71 -4.38
CA ALA A 57 -20.95 -2.14 -3.77
C ALA A 57 -22.16 -1.27 -4.14
N THR A 58 -21.95 0.01 -4.45
CA THR A 58 -23.04 1.00 -4.59
C THR A 58 -23.26 1.49 -6.01
N VAL A 59 -22.23 1.44 -6.87
CA VAL A 59 -22.36 1.85 -8.27
C VAL A 59 -22.83 0.65 -9.10
N GLU A 60 -23.95 0.84 -9.80
CA GLU A 60 -24.54 -0.20 -10.64
C GLU A 60 -23.54 -0.70 -11.70
N GLY A 61 -23.43 -2.02 -11.83
CA GLY A 61 -22.51 -2.68 -12.76
C GLY A 61 -21.02 -2.62 -12.40
N ALA A 62 -20.61 -1.88 -11.36
CA ALA A 62 -19.19 -1.73 -11.02
C ALA A 62 -18.56 -3.04 -10.52
N ALA A 63 -19.25 -3.79 -9.65
CA ALA A 63 -18.79 -5.09 -9.18
C ALA A 63 -18.67 -6.12 -10.32
N ASP A 64 -19.67 -6.19 -11.21
CA ASP A 64 -19.66 -7.08 -12.37
C ASP A 64 -18.50 -6.76 -13.31
N LEU A 65 -18.36 -5.48 -13.68
CA LEU A 65 -17.26 -4.99 -14.49
C LEU A 65 -15.89 -5.34 -13.88
N TYR A 66 -15.74 -5.12 -12.57
CA TYR A 66 -14.49 -5.43 -11.87
C TYR A 66 -14.17 -6.92 -11.88
N ILE A 67 -15.18 -7.80 -11.68
CA ILE A 67 -15.02 -9.25 -11.73
C ILE A 67 -14.67 -9.71 -13.15
N ARG A 68 -15.41 -9.25 -14.18
CA ARG A 68 -15.13 -9.56 -15.59
C ARG A 68 -13.75 -9.07 -16.00
N GLY A 69 -13.39 -7.84 -15.63
CA GLY A 69 -12.07 -7.28 -15.93
C GLY A 69 -10.93 -8.10 -15.31
N ARG A 70 -11.11 -8.60 -14.08
CA ARG A 70 -10.14 -9.49 -13.44
C ARG A 70 -9.99 -10.82 -14.17
N LYS A 71 -11.10 -11.47 -14.53
CA LYS A 71 -11.08 -12.85 -15.07
C LYS A 71 -10.88 -12.91 -16.58
N GLU A 72 -11.58 -12.05 -17.31
CA GLU A 72 -11.69 -12.05 -18.77
C GLU A 72 -11.56 -10.62 -19.31
N PRO A 73 -10.40 -9.95 -19.13
CA PRO A 73 -10.21 -8.55 -19.51
C PRO A 73 -10.44 -8.28 -21.02
N ALA A 74 -10.23 -9.30 -21.86
CA ALA A 74 -10.48 -9.21 -23.30
C ALA A 74 -11.97 -9.11 -23.66
N SER A 75 -12.87 -9.50 -22.75
CA SER A 75 -14.34 -9.41 -22.96
C SER A 75 -14.86 -7.98 -22.80
N LEU A 76 -14.08 -7.08 -22.20
CA LEU A 76 -14.53 -5.73 -21.87
C LEU A 76 -14.68 -4.86 -23.13
N GLU A 77 -15.69 -4.00 -23.15
CA GLU A 77 -15.79 -2.95 -24.16
C GLU A 77 -14.73 -1.86 -23.95
N ARG A 78 -14.60 -0.94 -24.92
CA ARG A 78 -13.57 0.13 -24.85
C ARG A 78 -13.73 1.01 -23.61
N GLU A 79 -14.95 1.41 -23.29
CA GLU A 79 -15.21 2.26 -22.11
C GLU A 79 -15.08 1.47 -20.80
N GLU A 80 -15.47 0.20 -20.81
CA GLU A 80 -15.32 -0.72 -19.69
C GLU A 80 -13.85 -0.97 -19.34
N ARG A 81 -12.98 -1.14 -20.36
CA ARG A 81 -11.53 -1.28 -20.18
C ARG A 81 -10.93 -0.11 -19.42
N ALA A 82 -11.32 1.13 -19.75
CA ALA A 82 -10.82 2.33 -19.06
C ALA A 82 -11.26 2.36 -17.59
N ARG A 83 -12.52 2.01 -17.30
CA ARG A 83 -13.01 1.95 -15.92
C ARG A 83 -12.33 0.84 -15.10
N PHE A 84 -12.11 -0.32 -15.72
CA PHE A 84 -11.34 -1.40 -15.10
C PHE A 84 -9.88 -1.00 -14.87
N PHE A 85 -9.26 -0.33 -15.83
CA PHE A 85 -7.91 0.21 -15.72
C PHE A 85 -7.76 1.11 -14.49
N TYR A 86 -8.64 2.10 -14.29
CA TYR A 86 -8.58 2.96 -13.10
C TYR A 86 -8.85 2.20 -11.80
N SER A 87 -9.66 1.15 -11.84
CA SER A 87 -9.85 0.26 -10.70
C SER A 87 -8.57 -0.50 -10.35
N CYS A 88 -7.80 -0.94 -11.37
CA CYS A 88 -6.48 -1.53 -11.18
C CYS A 88 -5.49 -0.51 -10.60
N VAL A 89 -5.42 0.71 -11.15
CA VAL A 89 -4.58 1.79 -10.62
C VAL A 89 -4.86 2.00 -9.12
N GLN A 90 -6.13 2.16 -8.74
CA GLN A 90 -6.49 2.37 -7.33
C GLN A 90 -6.08 1.18 -6.46
N TRP A 91 -6.29 -0.05 -6.92
CA TRP A 91 -5.94 -1.27 -6.18
C TRP A 91 -4.43 -1.45 -6.01
N PHE A 92 -3.65 -1.22 -7.06
CA PHE A 92 -2.19 -1.36 -7.02
C PHE A 92 -1.53 -0.21 -6.26
N CYS A 93 -1.99 1.04 -6.39
CA CYS A 93 -1.51 2.15 -5.55
C CYS A 93 -1.78 1.90 -4.06
N PHE A 94 -2.93 1.31 -3.70
CA PHE A 94 -3.20 0.90 -2.33
C PHE A 94 -2.17 -0.14 -1.83
N HIS A 95 -1.83 -1.13 -2.66
CA HIS A 95 -0.83 -2.15 -2.32
C HIS A 95 0.60 -1.62 -2.27
N GLU A 96 0.97 -0.70 -3.15
CA GLU A 96 2.24 0.01 -3.08
C GLU A 96 2.35 0.80 -1.78
N ASN A 97 1.28 1.51 -1.42
CA ASN A 97 1.24 2.26 -0.17
C ASN A 97 1.42 1.35 1.06
N LEU A 98 0.70 0.22 1.10
CA LEU A 98 0.87 -0.82 2.14
C LEU A 98 2.32 -1.33 2.22
N TYR A 99 2.93 -1.63 1.07
CA TYR A 99 4.30 -2.12 0.98
C TYR A 99 5.32 -1.08 1.47
N LEU A 100 5.18 0.18 1.06
CA LEU A 100 6.06 1.27 1.47
C LEU A 100 5.94 1.57 2.97
N GLN A 101 4.73 1.53 3.53
CA GLN A 101 4.56 1.69 4.98
C GLN A 101 5.16 0.53 5.77
N HIS A 102 4.99 -0.71 5.30
CA HIS A 102 5.55 -1.88 5.96
C HIS A 102 7.08 -1.90 5.90
N SER A 103 7.68 -1.64 4.72
CA SER A 103 9.14 -1.61 4.55
C SER A 103 9.82 -0.53 5.40
N ARG A 104 9.10 0.55 5.73
CA ARG A 104 9.56 1.63 6.63
C ARG A 104 9.29 1.35 8.12
N GLY A 105 8.71 0.21 8.46
CA GLY A 105 8.40 -0.17 9.84
C GLY A 105 7.21 0.57 10.47
N LEU A 106 6.38 1.24 9.65
CA LEU A 106 5.20 1.99 10.10
C LEU A 106 3.94 1.13 10.16
N LEU A 107 3.90 0.05 9.38
CA LEU A 107 2.80 -0.91 9.38
C LEU A 107 3.24 -2.25 9.99
N PRO A 108 2.64 -2.66 11.13
CA PRO A 108 2.93 -3.95 11.74
C PRO A 108 2.74 -5.13 10.77
N ARG A 109 3.66 -6.11 10.84
CA ARG A 109 3.70 -7.28 9.95
C ARG A 109 2.37 -8.03 9.86
N GLN A 110 1.62 -8.12 10.96
CA GLN A 110 0.34 -8.81 10.99
C GLN A 110 -0.70 -8.19 10.05
N TYR A 111 -0.76 -6.87 9.96
CA TYR A 111 -1.69 -6.15 9.09
C TYR A 111 -1.25 -6.28 7.62
N PHE A 112 0.05 -6.09 7.38
CA PHE A 112 0.61 -6.24 6.04
C PHE A 112 0.43 -7.66 5.49
N ALA A 113 0.63 -8.70 6.31
CA ALA A 113 0.53 -10.09 5.88
C ALA A 113 -0.86 -10.46 5.35
N ALA A 114 -1.93 -9.94 5.96
CA ALA A 114 -3.30 -10.20 5.53
C ALA A 114 -3.56 -9.58 4.14
N TRP A 115 -3.18 -8.31 3.95
CA TRP A 115 -3.34 -7.63 2.65
C TRP A 115 -2.45 -8.20 1.57
N ARG A 116 -1.21 -8.58 1.90
CA ARG A 116 -0.33 -9.29 0.97
C ARG A 116 -0.96 -10.57 0.45
N GLU A 117 -1.59 -11.35 1.31
CA GLU A 117 -2.23 -12.60 0.89
C GLU A 117 -3.45 -12.35 -0.01
N ALA A 118 -4.21 -11.28 0.24
CA ALA A 118 -5.26 -10.85 -0.68
C ALA A 118 -4.67 -10.48 -2.05
N PHE A 119 -3.63 -9.65 -2.07
CA PHE A 119 -2.97 -9.23 -3.29
C PHE A 119 -2.37 -10.40 -4.08
N ARG A 120 -1.77 -11.37 -3.38
CA ARG A 120 -1.22 -12.57 -3.99
C ARG A 120 -2.30 -13.37 -4.72
N ARG A 121 -3.51 -13.48 -4.14
CA ARG A 121 -4.64 -14.13 -4.82
C ARG A 121 -5.12 -13.33 -6.02
N ASP A 122 -5.18 -12.01 -5.86
CA ASP A 122 -5.57 -11.09 -6.92
C ASP A 122 -4.61 -11.15 -8.11
N LEU A 123 -3.30 -11.24 -7.88
CA LEU A 123 -2.28 -11.43 -8.91
C LEU A 123 -2.34 -12.81 -9.60
N GLY A 124 -3.23 -13.71 -9.16
CA GLY A 124 -3.58 -14.92 -9.92
C GLY A 124 -4.61 -14.67 -11.02
N ASP A 125 -5.20 -13.47 -11.09
CA ASP A 125 -6.21 -13.12 -12.07
C ASP A 125 -5.58 -12.53 -13.35
N PRO A 126 -5.93 -13.03 -14.54
CA PRO A 126 -5.32 -12.59 -15.80
C PRO A 126 -5.36 -11.08 -16.03
N GLY A 127 -6.46 -10.41 -15.66
CA GLY A 127 -6.61 -8.96 -15.81
C GLY A 127 -5.61 -8.15 -14.99
N PHE A 128 -5.28 -8.62 -13.78
CA PHE A 128 -4.29 -7.93 -12.94
C PHE A 128 -2.86 -8.23 -13.35
N VAL A 129 -2.58 -9.44 -13.83
CA VAL A 129 -1.29 -9.77 -14.42
C VAL A 129 -1.06 -8.92 -15.69
N ALA A 130 -2.07 -8.81 -16.55
CA ALA A 130 -2.00 -7.96 -17.73
C ALA A 130 -1.75 -6.50 -17.36
N TYR A 131 -2.49 -5.96 -16.37
CA TYR A 131 -2.30 -4.59 -15.87
C TYR A 131 -0.88 -4.38 -15.38
N TRP A 132 -0.38 -5.29 -14.55
CA TRP A 132 0.95 -5.20 -14.00
C TRP A 132 2.02 -5.16 -15.10
N HIS A 133 1.97 -6.05 -16.08
CA HIS A 133 2.96 -6.06 -17.16
C HIS A 133 2.95 -4.78 -18.00
N HIS A 134 1.80 -4.13 -18.12
CA HIS A 134 1.68 -2.88 -18.85
C HIS A 134 2.18 -1.66 -18.03
N GLU A 135 1.74 -1.54 -16.78
CA GLU A 135 1.92 -0.32 -15.97
C GLU A 135 3.01 -0.41 -14.89
N ARG A 136 3.72 -1.54 -14.73
CA ARG A 136 4.70 -1.72 -13.64
C ARG A 136 5.74 -0.60 -13.52
N LEU A 137 6.07 0.08 -14.63
CA LEU A 137 7.10 1.12 -14.65
C LEU A 137 6.68 2.40 -13.92
N ASP A 138 5.38 2.60 -13.68
CA ASP A 138 4.84 3.75 -12.94
C ASP A 138 4.95 3.58 -11.42
N TYR A 139 5.33 2.39 -10.95
CA TYR A 139 5.47 2.07 -9.53
C TYR A 139 6.93 2.11 -9.07
N ALA A 140 7.16 2.27 -7.78
CA ALA A 140 8.47 2.27 -7.16
C ALA A 140 9.25 0.97 -7.43
N ILE A 141 10.54 1.09 -7.73
CA ILE A 141 11.39 -0.05 -8.14
C ILE A 141 11.38 -1.22 -7.13
N ASP A 142 11.31 -0.94 -5.84
CA ASP A 142 11.27 -1.98 -4.81
C ASP A 142 9.90 -2.66 -4.74
N PHE A 143 8.83 -1.92 -5.00
CA PHE A 143 7.50 -2.49 -5.17
C PHE A 143 7.44 -3.35 -6.44
N GLN A 144 8.07 -2.92 -7.53
CA GLN A 144 8.17 -3.73 -8.74
C GLN A 144 8.79 -5.10 -8.47
N ARG A 145 9.97 -5.12 -7.84
CA ARG A 145 10.65 -6.37 -7.45
C ARG A 145 9.79 -7.24 -6.54
N TYR A 146 9.05 -6.62 -5.63
CA TYR A 146 8.16 -7.32 -4.72
C TYR A 146 7.01 -8.03 -5.46
N VAL A 147 6.34 -7.34 -6.39
CA VAL A 147 5.25 -7.91 -7.20
C VAL A 147 5.78 -8.97 -8.17
N ASP A 148 6.88 -8.69 -8.86
CA ASP A 148 7.53 -9.66 -9.74
C ASP A 148 7.95 -10.93 -8.98
N GLY A 149 8.42 -10.77 -7.74
CA GLY A 149 8.70 -11.88 -6.84
C GLY A 149 7.46 -12.68 -6.47
N ILE A 150 6.30 -12.04 -6.29
CA ILE A 150 5.03 -12.76 -6.06
C ILE A 150 4.64 -13.56 -7.31
N LEU A 151 4.66 -12.95 -8.49
CA LEU A 151 4.28 -13.58 -9.75
C LEU A 151 5.19 -14.78 -10.07
N ALA A 152 6.50 -14.64 -9.91
CA ALA A 152 7.45 -15.73 -10.10
C ALA A 152 7.20 -16.93 -9.16
N ASN A 153 6.60 -16.72 -7.99
CA ASN A 153 6.24 -17.78 -7.05
C ASN A 153 4.84 -18.36 -7.27
N LEU A 154 3.99 -17.70 -8.06
CA LEU A 154 2.73 -18.26 -8.55
C LEU A 154 2.97 -19.18 -9.74
N ASP A 155 3.95 -18.84 -10.57
CA ASP A 155 4.22 -19.49 -11.84
C ASP A 155 5.28 -20.59 -11.74
N GLY A 156 4.78 -21.82 -11.63
CA GLY A 156 5.34 -22.93 -12.40
C GLY A 156 5.11 -22.76 -13.92
N SER A 157 5.52 -21.62 -14.50
CA SER A 157 5.48 -21.17 -15.91
C SER A 157 4.28 -20.32 -16.39
N PRO A 158 4.49 -19.07 -16.85
CA PRO A 158 3.51 -18.25 -17.55
C PRO A 158 3.61 -18.50 -19.08
N SER A 159 2.99 -19.56 -19.59
CA SER A 159 3.09 -19.91 -21.02
C SER A 159 1.79 -19.77 -21.81
N ASN A 160 0.74 -19.14 -21.28
CA ASN A 160 -0.55 -19.04 -21.97
C ASN A 160 -1.33 -17.73 -21.79
N LEU A 161 -0.69 -16.67 -21.28
CA LEU A 161 -1.33 -15.35 -21.20
C LEU A 161 -1.18 -14.63 -22.56
N PRO A 162 -2.27 -14.07 -23.13
CA PRO A 162 -2.19 -13.22 -24.31
C PRO A 162 -1.27 -12.01 -24.08
N ASP A 163 -0.71 -11.44 -25.15
CA ASP A 163 0.19 -10.28 -25.07
C ASP A 163 -0.47 -9.14 -24.26
N PRO A 164 0.16 -8.64 -23.17
CA PRO A 164 -0.38 -7.56 -22.34
C PRO A 164 -0.80 -6.31 -23.12
N ARG A 165 -0.17 -6.06 -24.28
CA ARG A 165 -0.51 -4.93 -25.16
C ARG A 165 -1.84 -5.12 -25.88
N GLU A 166 -2.25 -6.35 -26.15
CA GLU A 166 -3.54 -6.64 -26.80
C GLU A 166 -4.72 -6.53 -25.83
N ILE A 167 -4.46 -6.64 -24.52
CA ILE A 167 -5.49 -6.65 -23.48
C ILE A 167 -5.86 -5.22 -23.04
N LEU A 168 -4.88 -4.32 -22.97
CA LEU A 168 -5.05 -3.00 -22.32
C LEU A 168 -4.93 -1.81 -23.26
N LEU A 169 -4.32 -1.98 -24.44
CA LEU A 169 -4.20 -0.90 -25.42
C LEU A 169 -5.19 -1.09 -26.59
N PRO A 170 -5.66 0.01 -27.21
CA PRO A 170 -6.34 -0.08 -28.49
C PRO A 170 -5.39 -0.70 -29.54
N ARG A 171 -5.89 -1.63 -30.39
CA ARG A 171 -5.20 -1.99 -31.62
C ARG A 171 -4.95 -0.70 -32.39
N ARG A 172 -3.69 -0.33 -32.64
CA ARG A 172 -3.38 0.70 -33.63
C ARG A 172 -3.98 0.24 -34.95
N THR A 173 -4.99 0.97 -35.43
CA THR A 173 -5.38 0.88 -36.83
C THR A 173 -4.21 1.41 -37.65
N PRO A 174 -3.88 0.82 -38.81
CA PRO A 174 -2.77 1.29 -39.66
C PRO A 174 -2.95 2.69 -40.27
N GLU A 175 -3.91 3.49 -39.80
CA GLU A 175 -4.31 4.78 -40.39
C GLU A 175 -4.20 5.98 -39.44
N ASP A 176 -3.41 5.89 -38.36
CA ASP A 176 -2.92 7.04 -37.58
C ASP A 176 -1.37 7.07 -37.59
#